data_AF-A0AAP3GYP0-F1
#
_entry.id   AF-A0AAP3GYP0-F1
#
_cell.length_a   1.000
_cell.length_b   1.000
_cell.length_c   1.000
_cell.angle_alpha   90.00
_cell.angle_beta   90.00
_cell.angle_gamma   90.00
#
_symmetry.space_group_name_H-M   'P 1'
#
loop_
_entity.id
_entity.type
_entity.pdbx_description
1 polymer ?
#
loop_
_entity_poly.entity_id
_entity_poly.type
_entity_poly.pdbx_seq_one_letter_code
_entity_poly.pdbx_strand_id
1 'polypeptide(L)'
;MTPQNIPEELKRLPQWVCHDEQKRPVNPHTGLPASVTDPNTWGASDQALAAVSAGKGVGTGFVLTAGDPFACIDLDACIDPDGSLSPLAHEVGRGFNSWTERSRSGRGLHVWIKGAVPGGGRRIPGVEVYSEGRFIAMTGDVFYDGPIADHSANLPAFIDRYFPKPKTEGFARSLSRLQTRNDDEVLTACRAATNGAAFAELEAGKHKGAGEGEPGFDHSAADQAFVNFLWFHSQNVEQVIRLWQASKLGQRDKAKRQDYIERTLDKAADQSFAHVTHNLTNQFAPAPQRDTLDLTDLLHLVETTPPRLFTTTFLTPVGEVTLLSANGGVGKTMFALIWSVCIAFGIAGFPVQITAAAPVLFVTAEDTALECARRLKAIFEALRLNMAGAWALPPVANRTASFSKRTAKIGS
;
A
#
# COMPACT_ATOMS: atom_id res chain seq x y z
N MET A 1 -6.92 0.92 -35.97
CA MET A 1 -5.45 0.94 -35.94
C MET A 1 -4.96 1.72 -37.15
N THR A 2 -3.92 2.53 -36.98
CA THR A 2 -3.29 3.37 -38.02
C THR A 2 -1.78 3.05 -38.08
N PRO A 3 -1.40 1.86 -38.61
CA PRO A 3 -0.03 1.36 -38.51
C PRO A 3 1.02 2.25 -39.16
N GLN A 4 0.63 3.03 -40.18
CA GLN A 4 1.51 3.96 -40.88
C GLN A 4 2.12 5.03 -39.96
N ASN A 5 1.45 5.36 -38.85
CA ASN A 5 1.89 6.39 -37.92
C ASN A 5 2.84 5.86 -36.83
N ILE A 6 3.08 4.55 -36.78
CA ILE A 6 3.99 3.95 -35.80
C ILE A 6 5.44 4.26 -36.21
N PRO A 7 6.32 4.67 -35.28
CA PRO A 7 7.73 4.99 -35.56
C PRO A 7 8.47 3.87 -36.28
N GLU A 8 9.25 4.22 -37.31
CA GLU A 8 10.04 3.26 -38.10
C GLU A 8 11.06 2.49 -37.28
N GLU A 9 11.58 3.07 -36.19
CA GLU A 9 12.51 2.37 -35.30
C GLU A 9 11.87 1.23 -34.52
N LEU A 10 10.56 1.25 -34.23
CA LEU A 10 9.83 0.10 -33.68
C LEU A 10 9.48 -0.92 -34.77
N LYS A 11 9.03 -0.46 -35.95
CA LYS A 11 8.61 -1.34 -37.05
C LYS A 11 9.76 -2.19 -37.61
N ARG A 12 11.00 -1.72 -37.52
CA ARG A 12 12.21 -2.43 -37.98
C ARG A 12 12.61 -3.62 -37.12
N LEU A 13 12.09 -3.74 -35.89
CA LEU A 13 12.43 -4.83 -34.99
C LEU A 13 11.43 -5.99 -35.12
N PRO A 14 11.87 -7.25 -35.16
CA PRO A 14 11.00 -8.42 -35.26
C PRO A 14 10.41 -8.81 -33.89
N GLN A 15 9.82 -7.84 -33.19
CA GLN A 15 9.28 -7.97 -31.83
C GLN A 15 7.76 -7.77 -31.80
N TRP A 16 7.07 -8.05 -32.90
CA TRP A 16 5.64 -7.82 -33.05
C TRP A 16 4.82 -9.09 -32.77
N VAL A 17 3.74 -8.92 -32.03
CA VAL A 17 2.72 -9.94 -31.76
C VAL A 17 1.34 -9.43 -32.16
N CYS A 18 0.38 -10.33 -32.29
CA CYS A 18 -1.04 -9.97 -32.25
C CYS A 18 -1.52 -9.93 -30.79
N HIS A 19 -2.73 -9.44 -30.55
CA HIS A 19 -3.42 -9.67 -29.28
C HIS A 19 -4.89 -9.98 -29.48
N ASP A 20 -5.49 -10.69 -28.53
CA ASP A 20 -6.92 -10.97 -28.49
C ASP A 20 -7.73 -9.85 -27.81
N GLU A 21 -9.04 -10.07 -27.64
CA GLU A 21 -9.93 -9.11 -26.98
C GLU A 21 -9.57 -8.89 -25.50
N GLN A 22 -8.99 -9.88 -24.83
CA GLN A 22 -8.53 -9.82 -23.45
C GLN A 22 -7.11 -9.25 -23.31
N LYS A 23 -6.54 -8.71 -24.40
CA LYS A 23 -5.16 -8.17 -24.45
C LYS A 23 -4.12 -9.24 -24.06
N ARG A 24 -4.33 -10.49 -24.46
CA ARG A 24 -3.30 -11.54 -24.34
C ARG A 24 -2.49 -11.59 -25.64
N PRO A 25 -1.16 -11.74 -25.58
CA PRO A 25 -0.32 -11.77 -26.76
C PRO A 25 -0.55 -13.06 -27.54
N VAL A 26 -0.65 -12.94 -28.86
CA VAL A 26 -0.90 -14.04 -29.81
C VAL A 26 0.21 -14.05 -30.85
N ASN A 27 0.77 -15.23 -31.08
CA ASN A 27 1.83 -15.48 -32.04
C ASN A 27 1.29 -15.23 -33.46
N PRO A 28 1.88 -14.30 -34.24
CA PRO A 28 1.36 -13.95 -35.56
C PRO A 28 1.49 -15.10 -36.59
N HIS A 29 2.43 -16.02 -36.39
CA HIS A 29 2.64 -17.18 -37.25
C HIS A 29 1.56 -18.24 -37.03
N THR A 30 1.30 -18.57 -35.77
CA THR A 30 0.47 -19.75 -35.41
C THR A 30 -0.95 -19.41 -34.96
N GLY A 31 -1.20 -18.19 -34.48
CA GLY A 31 -2.47 -17.82 -33.83
C GLY A 31 -2.62 -18.36 -32.40
N LEU A 32 -1.58 -19.02 -31.85
CA LEU A 32 -1.55 -19.50 -30.47
C LEU A 32 -0.98 -18.43 -29.53
N PRO A 33 -1.07 -18.58 -28.19
CA PRO A 33 -0.47 -17.63 -27.26
C PRO A 33 1.03 -17.40 -27.53
N ALA A 34 1.45 -16.13 -27.56
CA ALA A 34 2.86 -15.76 -27.64
C ALA A 34 3.45 -15.52 -26.24
N SER A 35 4.73 -15.83 -26.07
CA SER A 35 5.45 -15.55 -24.83
C SER A 35 6.17 -14.22 -24.95
N VAL A 36 6.09 -13.35 -23.95
CA VAL A 36 6.82 -12.07 -23.93
C VAL A 36 8.32 -12.22 -23.65
N THR A 37 8.81 -13.45 -23.50
CA THR A 37 10.23 -13.76 -23.28
C THR A 37 10.81 -14.74 -24.30
N ASP A 38 10.03 -15.23 -25.26
CA ASP A 38 10.50 -16.13 -26.33
C ASP A 38 10.38 -15.46 -27.71
N PRO A 39 11.50 -15.01 -28.29
CA PRO A 39 11.53 -14.35 -29.60
C PRO A 39 10.96 -15.19 -30.75
N ASN A 40 10.95 -16.52 -30.64
CA ASN A 40 10.39 -17.38 -31.69
C ASN A 40 8.87 -17.27 -31.79
N THR A 41 8.23 -16.64 -30.80
CA THR A 41 6.79 -16.40 -30.79
C THR A 41 6.39 -15.04 -31.35
N TRP A 42 7.35 -14.23 -31.81
CA TRP A 42 7.15 -12.89 -32.37
C TRP A 42 7.41 -12.88 -33.87
N GLY A 43 7.08 -11.79 -34.54
CA GLY A 43 7.32 -11.60 -35.96
C GLY A 43 7.63 -10.15 -36.32
N ALA A 44 7.73 -9.90 -37.62
CA ALA A 44 7.85 -8.56 -38.17
C ALA A 44 6.50 -7.81 -38.09
N SER A 45 6.56 -6.47 -38.17
CA SER A 45 5.36 -5.61 -38.08
C SER A 45 4.32 -5.93 -39.15
N ASP A 46 4.74 -6.15 -40.39
CA ASP A 46 3.90 -6.49 -41.53
C ASP A 46 3.25 -7.88 -41.37
N GLN A 47 3.99 -8.85 -40.84
CA GLN A 47 3.48 -10.18 -40.51
C GLN A 47 2.38 -10.12 -39.44
N ALA A 48 2.59 -9.35 -38.37
CA ALA A 48 1.59 -9.17 -37.32
C ALA A 48 0.33 -8.46 -37.85
N LEU A 49 0.48 -7.47 -38.73
CA LEU A 49 -0.65 -6.80 -39.37
C LEU A 49 -1.44 -7.75 -40.28
N ALA A 50 -0.74 -8.52 -41.12
CA ALA A 50 -1.36 -9.52 -41.99
C ALA A 50 -2.10 -10.60 -41.18
N ALA A 51 -1.53 -11.02 -40.05
CA ALA A 51 -2.15 -11.97 -39.12
C ALA A 51 -3.44 -11.43 -38.50
N VAL A 52 -3.49 -10.14 -38.11
CA VAL A 52 -4.72 -9.48 -37.66
C VAL A 52 -5.76 -9.42 -38.77
N SER A 53 -5.38 -9.04 -40.00
CA SER A 53 -6.28 -9.05 -41.15
C SER A 53 -6.84 -10.44 -41.48
N ALA A 54 -6.07 -11.50 -41.19
CA ALA A 54 -6.51 -12.89 -41.32
C ALA A 54 -7.34 -13.40 -40.12
N GLY A 55 -7.64 -12.55 -39.12
CA GLY A 55 -8.49 -12.89 -37.99
C GLY A 55 -7.79 -13.60 -36.83
N LYS A 56 -6.46 -13.67 -36.79
CA LYS A 56 -5.72 -14.30 -35.69
C LYS A 56 -5.71 -13.47 -34.40
N GLY A 57 -6.12 -12.21 -34.46
CA GLY A 57 -6.21 -11.30 -33.32
C GLY A 57 -6.97 -10.03 -33.69
N VAL A 58 -7.21 -9.17 -32.70
CA VAL A 58 -7.98 -7.93 -32.86
C VAL A 58 -7.10 -6.67 -32.94
N GLY A 59 -5.79 -6.82 -32.81
CA GLY A 59 -4.80 -5.76 -32.92
C GLY A 59 -3.38 -6.30 -32.79
N THR A 60 -2.38 -5.42 -32.94
CA THR A 60 -0.96 -5.79 -32.79
C THR A 60 -0.37 -5.21 -31.51
N GLY A 61 0.77 -5.75 -31.10
CA GLY A 61 1.53 -5.27 -29.96
C GLY A 61 3.03 -5.42 -30.18
N PHE A 62 3.81 -4.64 -29.45
CA PHE A 62 5.25 -4.64 -29.49
C PHE A 62 5.82 -5.18 -28.18
N VAL A 63 6.74 -6.14 -28.25
CA VAL A 63 7.38 -6.76 -27.08
C VAL A 63 8.63 -5.98 -26.68
N LEU A 64 8.68 -5.51 -25.44
CA LEU A 64 9.85 -4.85 -24.85
C LEU A 64 10.83 -5.88 -24.29
N THR A 65 12.11 -5.72 -24.60
CA THR A 65 13.19 -6.61 -24.20
C THR A 65 14.34 -5.83 -23.55
N ALA A 66 15.13 -6.51 -22.72
CA ALA A 66 16.27 -5.91 -22.00
C ALA A 66 17.34 -5.28 -22.92
N GLY A 67 17.41 -5.73 -24.18
CA GLY A 67 18.36 -5.22 -25.17
C GLY A 67 17.86 -4.00 -25.95
N ASP A 68 16.59 -3.63 -25.78
CA ASP A 68 16.01 -2.50 -26.49
C ASP A 68 16.40 -1.18 -25.81
N PRO A 69 16.51 -0.08 -26.58
CA PRO A 69 16.63 1.24 -25.98
C PRO A 69 15.30 1.75 -25.43
N PHE A 70 14.18 1.04 -25.64
CA PHE A 70 12.83 1.56 -25.48
C PHE A 70 12.24 1.28 -24.09
N ALA A 71 11.48 2.25 -23.59
CA ALA A 71 10.54 2.06 -22.51
C ALA A 71 9.19 2.69 -22.87
N CYS A 72 8.13 2.15 -22.30
CA CYS A 72 6.77 2.66 -22.43
C CYS A 72 6.23 3.03 -21.06
N ILE A 73 5.77 4.27 -20.92
CA ILE A 73 4.97 4.73 -19.78
C ILE A 73 3.49 4.60 -20.18
N ASP A 74 2.76 3.72 -19.52
CA ASP A 74 1.34 3.47 -19.75
C ASP A 74 0.51 4.23 -18.71
N LEU A 75 -0.34 5.13 -19.18
CA LEU A 75 -1.23 5.96 -18.37
C LEU A 75 -2.67 5.49 -18.54
N ASP A 76 -3.18 4.83 -17.50
CA ASP A 76 -4.53 4.29 -17.47
C ASP A 76 -5.58 5.36 -17.17
N ALA A 77 -6.69 5.35 -17.93
CA ALA A 77 -7.87 6.19 -17.70
C ALA A 77 -7.54 7.68 -17.49
N CYS A 78 -6.56 8.19 -18.23
CA CYS A 78 -6.05 9.54 -18.11
C CYS A 78 -6.71 10.55 -19.05
N ILE A 79 -7.65 10.11 -19.90
CA ILE A 79 -8.51 10.95 -20.73
C ILE A 79 -9.95 10.80 -20.25
N ASP A 80 -10.56 11.91 -19.86
CA ASP A 80 -11.94 11.98 -19.42
C ASP A 80 -12.92 11.96 -20.61
N PRO A 81 -14.22 11.67 -20.40
CA PRO A 81 -15.21 11.60 -21.47
C PRO A 81 -15.37 12.88 -22.29
N ASP A 82 -15.03 14.04 -21.71
CA ASP A 82 -15.03 15.34 -22.38
C ASP A 82 -13.75 15.62 -23.19
N GLY A 83 -12.79 14.68 -23.18
CA GLY A 83 -11.49 14.78 -23.85
C GLY A 83 -10.42 15.50 -23.03
N SER A 84 -10.73 15.95 -21.80
CA SER A 84 -9.72 16.54 -20.92
C SER A 84 -8.74 15.49 -20.39
N LEU A 85 -7.51 15.93 -20.10
CA LEU A 85 -6.47 15.06 -19.56
C LEU A 85 -6.43 15.17 -18.04
N SER A 86 -6.17 14.05 -17.38
CA SER A 86 -5.89 14.04 -15.94
C SER A 86 -4.64 14.86 -15.63
N PRO A 87 -4.49 15.41 -14.41
CA PRO A 87 -3.29 16.14 -14.01
C PRO A 87 -2.00 15.33 -14.22
N LEU A 88 -2.06 14.01 -14.00
CA LEU A 88 -0.95 13.10 -14.24
C LEU A 88 -0.60 13.01 -15.73
N ALA A 89 -1.59 12.91 -16.62
CA ALA A 89 -1.34 12.93 -18.06
C ALA A 89 -0.82 14.28 -18.57
N HIS A 90 -1.21 15.39 -17.94
CA HIS A 90 -0.59 16.69 -18.23
C HIS A 90 0.89 16.73 -17.84
N GLU A 91 1.23 16.27 -16.63
CA GLU A 91 2.61 16.28 -16.15
C GLU A 91 3.49 15.31 -16.94
N VAL A 92 3.02 14.08 -17.16
CA VAL A 92 3.80 13.01 -17.79
C VAL A 92 3.75 13.13 -19.32
N GLY A 93 2.56 13.22 -19.91
CA GLY A 93 2.38 13.23 -21.36
C GLY A 93 3.04 14.43 -22.04
N ARG A 94 2.96 15.63 -21.44
CA ARG A 94 3.71 16.79 -21.96
C ARG A 94 5.16 16.83 -21.47
N GLY A 95 5.45 16.37 -20.26
CA GLY A 95 6.78 16.47 -19.65
C GLY A 95 7.84 15.67 -20.39
N PHE A 96 7.48 14.52 -20.99
CA PHE A 96 8.42 13.72 -21.78
C PHE A 96 8.56 14.21 -23.23
N ASN A 97 7.59 14.91 -23.82
CA ASN A 97 7.68 15.44 -25.18
C ASN A 97 8.22 14.39 -26.20
N SER A 98 7.59 13.22 -26.18
CA SER A 98 8.03 12.01 -26.90
C SER A 98 6.83 11.34 -27.55
N TRP A 99 7.06 10.55 -28.60
CA TRP A 99 5.99 9.90 -29.37
C TRP A 99 4.96 9.24 -28.45
N THR A 100 3.69 9.63 -28.60
CA THR A 100 2.60 9.18 -27.74
C THR A 100 1.41 8.76 -28.59
N GLU A 101 0.86 7.59 -28.30
CA GLU A 101 -0.38 7.09 -28.89
C GLU A 101 -1.49 6.94 -27.85
N ARG A 102 -2.75 7.02 -28.28
CA ARG A 102 -3.90 6.62 -27.47
C ARG A 102 -3.94 5.11 -27.36
N SER A 103 -4.19 4.60 -26.16
CA SER A 103 -4.33 3.16 -25.94
C SER A 103 -5.62 2.63 -26.59
N ARG A 104 -5.74 1.30 -26.72
CA ARG A 104 -6.93 0.64 -27.31
C ARG A 104 -8.26 1.07 -26.68
N SER A 105 -8.28 1.47 -25.41
CA SER A 105 -9.53 1.90 -24.75
C SER A 105 -9.98 3.30 -25.18
N GLY A 106 -9.13 4.06 -25.86
CA GLY A 106 -9.34 5.48 -26.17
C GLY A 106 -9.21 6.41 -24.96
N ARG A 107 -9.08 5.86 -23.74
CA ARG A 107 -9.00 6.64 -22.48
C ARG A 107 -7.64 6.64 -21.82
N GLY A 108 -6.67 5.93 -22.38
CA GLY A 108 -5.29 5.90 -21.86
C GLY A 108 -4.29 6.37 -22.91
N LEU A 109 -3.04 6.55 -22.48
CA LEU A 109 -1.92 6.99 -23.33
C LEU A 109 -0.72 6.06 -23.14
N HIS A 110 -0.06 5.70 -24.22
CA HIS A 110 1.26 5.08 -24.21
C HIS A 110 2.31 6.11 -24.62
N VAL A 111 3.15 6.53 -23.68
CA VAL A 111 4.27 7.45 -23.95
C VAL A 111 5.53 6.61 -24.16
N TRP A 112 6.05 6.59 -25.38
CA TRP A 112 7.26 5.85 -25.73
C TRP A 112 8.47 6.74 -25.54
N ILE A 113 9.51 6.24 -24.86
CA ILE A 113 10.76 6.95 -24.63
C ILE A 113 11.95 6.00 -24.83
N LYS A 114 13.17 6.56 -24.90
CA LYS A 114 14.39 5.77 -24.73
C LYS A 114 14.90 5.85 -23.29
N GLY A 115 15.28 4.71 -22.73
CA GLY A 115 15.74 4.58 -21.35
C GLY A 115 15.45 3.21 -20.76
N ALA A 116 16.17 2.85 -19.70
CA ALA A 116 16.01 1.58 -19.00
C ALA A 116 15.35 1.77 -17.62
N VAL A 117 14.44 0.88 -17.27
CA VAL A 117 13.80 0.83 -15.95
C VAL A 117 14.54 -0.17 -15.07
N PRO A 118 15.10 0.23 -13.91
CA PRO A 118 15.71 -0.72 -12.98
C PRO A 118 14.73 -1.82 -12.54
N GLY A 119 15.07 -3.08 -12.83
CA GLY A 119 14.20 -4.23 -12.58
C GLY A 119 13.09 -4.44 -13.63
N GLY A 120 13.20 -3.76 -14.77
CA GLY A 120 12.41 -4.01 -15.97
C GLY A 120 11.04 -3.35 -16.03
N GLY A 121 10.44 -3.07 -14.87
CA GLY A 121 9.16 -2.37 -14.81
C GLY A 121 8.71 -1.97 -13.42
N ARG A 122 7.83 -0.96 -13.37
CA ARG A 122 7.16 -0.47 -12.17
C ARG A 122 5.69 -0.18 -12.47
N ARG A 123 4.84 -0.37 -11.47
CA ARG A 123 3.39 -0.12 -11.57
C ARG A 123 2.84 0.38 -10.25
N ILE A 124 2.05 1.43 -10.33
CA ILE A 124 1.11 1.88 -9.29
C ILE A 124 -0.27 2.10 -9.96
N PRO A 125 -1.36 2.30 -9.20
CA PRO A 125 -2.63 2.66 -9.81
C PRO A 125 -2.50 3.89 -10.71
N GLY A 126 -2.96 3.79 -11.96
CA GLY A 126 -2.99 4.89 -12.93
C GLY A 126 -1.72 5.08 -13.76
N VAL A 127 -0.56 4.57 -13.35
CA VAL A 127 0.68 4.64 -14.14
C VAL A 127 1.54 3.40 -14.02
N GLU A 128 1.97 2.89 -15.17
CA GLU A 128 2.94 1.83 -15.30
C GLU A 128 4.10 2.30 -16.18
N VAL A 129 5.29 1.73 -15.97
CA VAL A 129 6.43 1.93 -16.85
C VAL A 129 7.17 0.61 -17.01
N TYR A 130 7.49 0.24 -18.24
CA TYR A 130 8.22 -0.97 -18.56
C TYR A 130 9.29 -0.70 -19.61
N SER A 131 10.45 -1.35 -19.48
CA SER A 131 11.47 -1.42 -20.53
C SER A 131 11.75 -2.86 -20.96
N GLU A 132 11.21 -3.87 -20.28
CA GLU A 132 11.36 -5.28 -20.67
C GLU A 132 10.22 -6.16 -20.13
N GLY A 133 10.11 -7.38 -20.66
CA GLY A 133 9.28 -8.45 -20.09
C GLY A 133 7.77 -8.21 -20.20
N ARG A 134 7.36 -7.25 -21.03
CA ARG A 134 5.98 -6.91 -21.34
C ARG A 134 5.82 -6.63 -22.83
N PHE A 135 4.61 -6.83 -23.33
CA PHE A 135 4.22 -6.28 -24.61
C PHE A 135 3.26 -5.10 -24.41
N ILE A 136 3.29 -4.14 -25.33
CA ILE A 136 2.41 -2.97 -25.34
C ILE A 136 1.49 -3.12 -26.56
N ALA A 137 0.18 -3.04 -26.36
CA ALA A 137 -0.77 -3.07 -27.46
C ALA A 137 -0.67 -1.77 -28.26
N MET A 138 -0.31 -1.87 -29.53
CA MET A 138 -0.08 -0.70 -30.39
C MET A 138 -1.39 -0.29 -31.05
N THR A 139 -1.59 1.01 -31.27
CA THR A 139 -2.76 1.53 -32.01
C THR A 139 -2.36 2.37 -33.21
N GLY A 140 -1.24 3.08 -33.12
CA GLY A 140 -0.83 4.15 -34.05
C GLY A 140 -1.77 5.36 -34.02
N ASP A 141 -2.71 5.44 -33.07
CA ASP A 141 -3.62 6.59 -32.90
C ASP A 141 -2.84 7.70 -32.19
N VAL A 142 -2.16 8.53 -32.99
CA VAL A 142 -1.21 9.51 -32.49
C VAL A 142 -1.92 10.56 -31.63
N PHE A 143 -1.43 10.69 -30.40
CA PHE A 143 -1.78 11.76 -29.49
C PHE A 143 -0.76 12.90 -29.55
N TYR A 144 0.53 12.56 -29.64
CA TYR A 144 1.62 13.50 -29.86
C TYR A 144 2.57 12.95 -30.92
N ASP A 145 2.73 13.71 -32.00
CA ASP A 145 3.58 13.35 -33.13
C ASP A 145 4.97 13.97 -32.95
N GLY A 146 5.91 13.15 -32.49
CA GLY A 146 7.31 13.51 -32.32
C GLY A 146 8.19 12.26 -32.32
N PRO A 147 9.52 12.40 -32.23
CA PRO A 147 10.40 11.25 -32.13
C PRO A 147 10.20 10.53 -30.78
N ILE A 148 10.63 9.26 -30.70
CA ILE A 148 10.86 8.64 -29.39
C ILE A 148 12.15 9.27 -28.83
N ALA A 149 11.97 10.19 -27.90
CA ALA A 149 13.04 10.98 -27.30
C ALA A 149 13.80 10.17 -26.24
N ASP A 150 15.09 10.49 -26.09
CA ASP A 150 15.93 9.90 -25.04
C ASP A 150 15.70 10.59 -23.70
N HIS A 151 15.25 9.82 -22.72
CA HIS A 151 15.00 10.24 -21.36
C HIS A 151 15.77 9.41 -20.34
N SER A 152 16.84 8.73 -20.76
CA SER A 152 17.69 7.91 -19.88
C SER A 152 18.18 8.67 -18.65
N ALA A 153 18.40 10.00 -18.78
CA ALA A 153 18.80 10.87 -17.67
C ALA A 153 17.65 11.26 -16.72
N ASN A 154 16.42 11.42 -17.25
CA ASN A 154 15.27 11.91 -16.48
C ASN A 154 14.43 10.77 -15.90
N LEU A 155 14.47 9.59 -16.52
CA LEU A 155 13.68 8.42 -16.15
C LEU A 155 13.94 7.96 -14.70
N PRO A 156 15.17 7.96 -14.15
CA PRO A 156 15.40 7.62 -12.74
C PRO A 156 14.66 8.56 -11.77
N ALA A 157 14.69 9.87 -12.01
CA ALA A 157 14.00 10.86 -11.17
C ALA A 157 12.47 10.70 -11.25
N PHE A 158 11.95 10.42 -12.44
CA PHE A 158 10.54 10.03 -12.62
C PHE A 158 10.21 8.77 -11.81
N ILE A 159 11.06 7.74 -11.89
CA ILE A 159 10.85 6.49 -11.15
C ILE A 159 10.82 6.73 -9.65
N ASP A 160 11.79 7.47 -9.10
CA ASP A 160 11.86 7.74 -7.67
C ASP A 160 10.67 8.58 -7.18
N ARG A 161 10.16 9.48 -8.02
CA ARG A 161 9.01 10.33 -7.68
C ARG A 161 7.68 9.57 -7.66
N TYR A 162 7.41 8.74 -8.65
CA TYR A 162 6.11 8.07 -8.81
C TYR A 162 6.10 6.63 -8.26
N PHE A 163 7.25 6.00 -8.12
CA PHE A 163 7.39 4.63 -7.62
C PHE A 163 8.34 4.62 -6.42
N PRO A 164 8.00 5.35 -5.33
CA PRO A 164 8.86 5.43 -4.17
C PRO A 164 9.13 4.03 -3.63
N LYS A 165 10.40 3.75 -3.30
CA LYS A 165 10.77 2.51 -2.65
C LYS A 165 9.97 2.39 -1.34
N PRO A 166 9.31 1.25 -1.06
CA PRO A 166 8.71 1.04 0.24
C PRO A 166 9.78 1.25 1.30
N LYS A 167 9.45 2.05 2.34
CA LYS A 167 10.36 2.29 3.45
C LYS A 167 10.68 0.94 4.12
N THR A 168 11.96 0.74 4.41
CA THR A 168 12.52 -0.45 5.06
C THR A 168 11.72 -0.83 6.31
N GLU A 169 11.40 -2.12 6.37
CA GLU A 169 10.38 -2.83 7.18
C GLU A 169 8.93 -2.67 6.66
N GLY A 170 8.49 -3.66 5.89
CA GLY A 170 7.11 -3.74 5.38
C GLY A 170 6.07 -3.67 6.50
N PHE A 171 4.94 -3.05 6.22
CA PHE A 171 3.87 -2.79 7.19
C PHE A 171 3.44 -4.07 7.93
N ALA A 172 3.32 -5.20 7.24
CA ALA A 172 3.00 -6.49 7.84
C ALA A 172 4.06 -6.96 8.84
N ARG A 173 5.36 -6.71 8.60
CA ARG A 173 6.42 -7.03 9.55
C ARG A 173 6.29 -6.22 10.84
N SER A 174 5.91 -4.95 10.74
CA SER A 174 5.65 -4.11 11.91
C SER A 174 4.45 -4.59 12.75
N LEU A 175 3.47 -5.24 12.11
CA LEU A 175 2.28 -5.81 12.75
C LEU A 175 2.43 -7.29 13.13
N SER A 176 3.57 -7.90 12.81
CA SER A 176 3.77 -9.34 13.01
C SER A 176 3.67 -9.69 14.49
N ARG A 177 2.79 -10.65 14.80
CA ARG A 177 2.57 -11.14 16.17
C ARG A 177 3.40 -12.37 16.46
N LEU A 178 3.55 -12.70 17.75
CA LEU A 178 4.11 -13.98 18.16
C LEU A 178 3.22 -15.12 17.64
N GLN A 179 3.86 -16.19 17.15
CA GLN A 179 3.15 -17.38 16.72
C GLN A 179 2.49 -18.04 17.95
N THR A 180 1.16 -18.12 17.94
CA THR A 180 0.36 -18.73 19.03
C THR A 180 -0.26 -20.07 18.64
N ARG A 181 -0.30 -20.37 17.34
CA ARG A 181 -0.82 -21.61 16.76
C ARG A 181 0.28 -22.30 15.96
N ASN A 182 0.25 -23.62 15.89
CA ASN A 182 1.07 -24.34 14.92
C ASN A 182 0.46 -24.24 13.50
N ASP A 183 1.23 -24.71 12.51
CA ASP A 183 0.87 -24.58 11.09
C ASP A 183 -0.42 -25.35 10.75
N ASP A 184 -0.59 -26.56 11.29
CA ASP A 184 -1.78 -27.39 11.07
C ASP A 184 -3.03 -26.76 11.70
N GLU A 185 -2.91 -26.14 12.87
CA GLU A 185 -3.99 -25.41 13.54
C GLU A 185 -4.45 -24.21 12.71
N VAL A 186 -3.52 -23.49 12.08
CA VAL A 186 -3.85 -22.37 11.18
C VAL A 186 -4.62 -22.89 9.95
N LEU A 187 -4.11 -23.92 9.27
CA LEU A 187 -4.76 -24.50 8.10
C LEU A 187 -6.14 -25.08 8.44
N THR A 188 -6.26 -25.76 9.58
CA THR A 188 -7.53 -26.28 10.07
C THR A 188 -8.52 -25.16 10.33
N ALA A 189 -8.08 -24.05 10.95
CA ALA A 189 -8.93 -22.90 11.20
C ALA A 189 -9.39 -22.23 9.88
N CYS A 190 -8.51 -22.10 8.88
CA CYS A 190 -8.88 -21.59 7.55
C CYS A 190 -9.97 -22.45 6.89
N ARG A 191 -9.83 -23.78 6.94
CA ARG A 191 -10.80 -24.72 6.36
C ARG A 191 -12.14 -24.73 7.10
N ALA A 192 -12.12 -24.49 8.41
CA ALA A 192 -13.32 -24.47 9.26
C ALA A 192 -14.09 -23.14 9.23
N ALA A 193 -13.50 -22.08 8.67
CA ALA A 193 -14.15 -20.77 8.56
C ALA A 193 -15.40 -20.81 7.65
N THR A 194 -16.30 -19.84 7.77
CA THR A 194 -17.52 -19.73 6.95
C THR A 194 -17.22 -19.71 5.44
N ASN A 195 -16.07 -19.15 5.06
CA ASN A 195 -15.55 -19.10 3.69
C ASN A 195 -14.48 -20.18 3.42
N GLY A 196 -14.38 -21.22 4.25
CA GLY A 196 -13.34 -22.26 4.16
C GLY A 196 -13.39 -23.09 2.88
N ALA A 197 -14.55 -23.18 2.22
CA ALA A 197 -14.66 -23.79 0.89
C ALA A 197 -13.78 -23.05 -0.16
N ALA A 198 -13.74 -21.72 -0.10
CA ALA A 198 -12.88 -20.92 -0.97
C ALA A 198 -11.39 -21.13 -0.66
N PHE A 199 -11.05 -21.33 0.62
CA PHE A 199 -9.68 -21.69 1.02
C PHE A 199 -9.27 -23.06 0.46
N ALA A 200 -10.15 -24.06 0.54
CA ALA A 200 -9.88 -25.38 -0.02
C ALA A 200 -9.70 -25.36 -1.55
N GLU A 201 -10.45 -24.52 -2.27
CA GLU A 201 -10.20 -24.29 -3.70
C GLU A 201 -8.79 -23.74 -3.96
N LEU A 202 -8.37 -22.74 -3.18
CA LEU A 202 -7.04 -22.13 -3.30
C LEU A 202 -5.93 -23.15 -3.00
N GLU A 203 -6.09 -24.00 -1.99
CA GLU A 203 -5.16 -25.11 -1.70
C GLU A 203 -5.05 -26.09 -2.87
N ALA A 204 -6.16 -26.35 -3.56
CA ALA A 204 -6.18 -27.20 -4.74
C ALA A 204 -5.50 -26.55 -5.98
N GLY A 205 -5.16 -25.26 -5.92
CA GLY A 205 -4.62 -24.48 -7.03
C GLY A 205 -5.69 -23.85 -7.93
N LYS A 206 -6.89 -23.61 -7.37
CA LYS A 206 -8.04 -23.03 -8.07
C LYS A 206 -8.47 -21.72 -7.42
N HIS A 207 -9.07 -20.85 -8.19
CA HIS A 207 -9.60 -19.59 -7.68
C HIS A 207 -10.83 -19.19 -8.51
N LYS A 208 -11.98 -19.04 -7.84
CA LYS A 208 -13.28 -18.72 -8.46
C LYS A 208 -13.64 -19.73 -9.56
N GLY A 209 -13.43 -21.02 -9.27
CA GLY A 209 -13.75 -22.12 -10.19
C GLY A 209 -12.76 -22.37 -11.33
N ALA A 210 -11.82 -21.47 -11.60
CA ALA A 210 -10.78 -21.67 -12.62
C ALA A 210 -9.51 -22.27 -11.99
N GLY A 211 -8.88 -23.22 -12.68
CA GLY A 211 -7.57 -23.76 -12.35
C GLY A 211 -6.41 -23.07 -13.07
N GLU A 212 -5.19 -23.31 -12.61
CA GLU A 212 -3.97 -22.88 -13.32
C GLU A 212 -3.97 -23.37 -14.78
N GLY A 213 -3.78 -22.44 -15.72
CA GLY A 213 -3.82 -22.71 -17.16
C GLY A 213 -5.19 -22.54 -17.82
N GLU A 214 -6.27 -22.40 -17.04
CA GLU A 214 -7.61 -22.16 -17.58
C GLU A 214 -7.85 -20.66 -17.84
N PRO A 215 -8.69 -20.31 -18.85
CA PRO A 215 -9.10 -18.94 -19.07
C PRO A 215 -9.76 -18.33 -17.82
N GLY A 216 -9.30 -17.15 -17.42
CA GLY A 216 -9.84 -16.42 -16.28
C GLY A 216 -9.14 -16.68 -14.94
N PHE A 217 -8.14 -17.56 -14.89
CA PHE A 217 -7.34 -17.74 -13.68
C PHE A 217 -6.35 -16.58 -13.47
N ASP A 218 -6.58 -15.78 -12.42
CA ASP A 218 -5.67 -14.73 -11.97
C ASP A 218 -4.84 -15.21 -10.78
N HIS A 219 -3.59 -15.57 -11.07
CA HIS A 219 -2.61 -15.97 -10.06
C HIS A 219 -2.41 -14.95 -8.94
N SER A 220 -2.40 -13.65 -9.25
CA SER A 220 -2.08 -12.64 -8.25
C SER A 220 -3.27 -12.44 -7.31
N ALA A 221 -4.50 -12.53 -7.85
CA ALA A 221 -5.70 -12.52 -7.04
C ALA A 221 -5.84 -13.78 -6.18
N ALA A 222 -5.46 -14.96 -6.72
CA ALA A 222 -5.43 -16.21 -5.97
C ALA A 222 -4.43 -16.16 -4.81
N ASP A 223 -3.20 -15.70 -5.06
CA ASP A 223 -2.18 -15.49 -4.02
C ASP A 223 -2.68 -14.56 -2.91
N GLN A 224 -3.24 -13.41 -3.29
CA GLN A 224 -3.74 -12.44 -2.31
C GLN A 224 -4.85 -13.03 -1.45
N ALA A 225 -5.81 -13.74 -2.07
CA ALA A 225 -6.88 -14.39 -1.33
C ALA A 225 -6.33 -15.44 -0.35
N PHE A 226 -5.36 -16.26 -0.78
CA PHE A 226 -4.74 -17.27 0.07
C PHE A 226 -3.99 -16.67 1.25
N VAL A 227 -3.18 -15.64 1.01
CA VAL A 227 -2.43 -14.93 2.06
C VAL A 227 -3.37 -14.22 3.02
N ASN A 228 -4.51 -13.68 2.57
CA ASN A 228 -5.51 -13.08 3.45
C ASN A 228 -6.09 -14.07 4.48
N PHE A 229 -6.38 -15.31 4.05
CA PHE A 229 -6.82 -16.38 4.97
C PHE A 229 -5.74 -16.67 6.01
N LEU A 230 -4.51 -16.94 5.56
CA LEU A 230 -3.40 -17.25 6.46
C LEU A 230 -3.12 -16.11 7.44
N TRP A 231 -3.10 -14.88 6.93
CA TRP A 231 -2.86 -13.68 7.73
C TRP A 231 -3.92 -13.50 8.81
N PHE A 232 -5.21 -13.68 8.49
CA PHE A 232 -6.30 -13.57 9.45
C PHE A 232 -6.14 -14.53 10.64
N HIS A 233 -5.69 -15.77 10.37
CA HIS A 233 -5.58 -16.81 11.40
C HIS A 233 -4.23 -16.85 12.14
N SER A 234 -3.15 -16.37 11.51
CA SER A 234 -1.78 -16.42 12.05
C SER A 234 -1.29 -15.06 12.55
N GLN A 235 -1.40 -14.02 11.72
CA GLN A 235 -0.79 -12.69 11.93
C GLN A 235 0.71 -12.71 12.21
N ASN A 236 1.39 -13.83 12.00
CA ASN A 236 2.83 -13.98 12.12
C ASN A 236 3.42 -14.08 10.70
N VAL A 237 4.28 -13.12 10.33
CA VAL A 237 4.81 -13.03 8.97
C VAL A 237 5.53 -14.31 8.53
N GLU A 238 6.40 -14.85 9.39
CA GLU A 238 7.23 -16.02 9.04
C GLU A 238 6.37 -17.28 8.86
N GLN A 239 5.34 -17.46 9.69
CA GLN A 239 4.39 -18.56 9.55
C GLN A 239 3.55 -18.42 8.28
N VAL A 240 3.05 -17.22 7.96
CA VAL A 240 2.28 -16.98 6.74
C VAL A 240 3.11 -17.24 5.49
N ILE A 241 4.36 -16.75 5.45
CA ILE A 241 5.29 -17.01 4.32
C ILE A 241 5.52 -18.50 4.17
N ARG A 242 5.85 -19.21 5.26
CA ARG A 242 6.12 -20.66 5.23
C ARG A 242 4.91 -21.46 4.73
N LEU A 243 3.71 -21.17 5.23
CA LEU A 243 2.48 -21.82 4.81
C LEU A 243 2.13 -21.51 3.35
N TRP A 244 2.32 -20.28 2.90
CA TRP A 244 2.09 -19.91 1.51
C TRP A 244 3.08 -20.60 0.57
N GLN A 245 4.37 -20.59 0.89
CA GLN A 245 5.39 -21.24 0.08
C GLN A 245 5.22 -22.76 0.04
N ALA A 246 4.66 -23.38 1.08
CA ALA A 246 4.32 -24.80 1.07
C ALA A 246 3.11 -25.14 0.16
N SER A 247 2.28 -24.15 -0.22
CA SER A 247 1.11 -24.38 -1.06
C SER A 247 1.45 -24.42 -2.55
N LYS A 248 0.56 -25.01 -3.37
CA LYS A 248 0.70 -25.01 -4.84
C LYS A 248 0.89 -23.61 -5.42
N LEU A 249 0.16 -22.63 -4.88
CA LEU A 249 0.22 -21.24 -5.34
C LEU A 249 1.60 -20.60 -5.06
N GLY A 250 2.23 -20.95 -3.93
CA GLY A 250 3.52 -20.40 -3.50
C GLY A 250 4.76 -21.04 -4.14
N GLN A 251 4.61 -22.18 -4.82
CA GLN A 251 5.73 -22.87 -5.48
C GLN A 251 6.21 -22.21 -6.78
N ARG A 252 5.46 -21.23 -7.30
CA ARG A 252 5.80 -20.49 -8.53
C ARG A 252 6.91 -19.47 -8.29
N ASP A 253 7.74 -19.23 -9.30
CA ASP A 253 8.90 -18.33 -9.18
C ASP A 253 8.54 -16.90 -8.76
N LYS A 254 7.40 -16.39 -9.23
CA LYS A 254 6.89 -15.07 -8.81
C LYS A 254 6.58 -15.01 -7.31
N ALA A 255 6.03 -16.08 -6.74
CA ALA A 255 5.66 -16.17 -5.33
C ALA A 255 6.87 -16.33 -4.38
N LYS A 256 8.06 -16.58 -4.93
CA LYS A 256 9.33 -16.67 -4.20
C LYS A 256 10.10 -15.33 -4.16
N ARG A 257 9.69 -14.34 -4.95
CA ARG A 257 10.35 -13.03 -5.00
C ARG A 257 10.04 -12.22 -3.75
N GLN A 258 11.08 -11.70 -3.09
CA GLN A 258 10.96 -10.95 -1.84
C GLN A 258 10.01 -9.74 -1.96
N ASP A 259 10.14 -8.96 -3.04
CA ASP A 259 9.31 -7.77 -3.27
C ASP A 259 7.82 -8.12 -3.44
N TYR A 260 7.54 -9.28 -4.04
CA TYR A 260 6.17 -9.76 -4.23
C TYR A 260 5.57 -10.30 -2.94
N ILE A 261 6.38 -11.01 -2.13
CA ILE A 261 5.98 -11.51 -0.81
C ILE A 261 5.60 -10.34 0.10
N GLU A 262 6.49 -9.37 0.23
CA GLU A 262 6.29 -8.20 1.11
C GLU A 262 5.03 -7.43 0.72
N ARG A 263 4.84 -7.14 -0.58
CA ARG A 263 3.65 -6.43 -1.06
C ARG A 263 2.35 -7.20 -0.80
N THR A 264 2.36 -8.52 -0.94
CA THR A 264 1.16 -9.35 -0.72
C THR A 264 0.79 -9.40 0.76
N LEU A 265 1.80 -9.52 1.63
CA LEU A 265 1.63 -9.46 3.08
C LEU A 265 1.12 -8.10 3.55
N ASP A 266 1.73 -7.00 3.08
CA ASP A 266 1.34 -5.64 3.46
C ASP A 266 -0.12 -5.36 3.11
N LYS A 267 -0.58 -5.82 1.93
CA LYS A 267 -1.99 -5.74 1.54
C LYS A 267 -2.91 -6.56 2.45
N ALA A 268 -2.51 -7.77 2.85
CA ALA A 268 -3.30 -8.59 3.76
C ALA A 268 -3.40 -7.96 5.17
N ALA A 269 -2.30 -7.36 5.62
CA ALA A 269 -2.23 -6.64 6.89
C ALA A 269 -3.10 -5.38 6.89
N ASP A 270 -3.10 -4.62 5.80
CA ASP A 270 -3.92 -3.42 5.64
C ASP A 270 -5.44 -3.72 5.59
N GLN A 271 -5.84 -4.80 4.93
CA GLN A 271 -7.25 -5.25 4.92
C GLN A 271 -7.76 -5.66 6.30
N SER A 272 -6.88 -6.13 7.18
CA SER A 272 -7.25 -6.42 8.57
C SER A 272 -7.58 -5.14 9.35
N PHE A 273 -6.87 -4.04 9.07
CA PHE A 273 -7.19 -2.73 9.61
C PHE A 273 -8.56 -2.24 9.14
N ALA A 274 -8.89 -2.45 7.86
CA ALA A 274 -10.20 -2.13 7.32
C ALA A 274 -11.34 -2.85 8.08
N HIS A 275 -11.16 -4.13 8.44
CA HIS A 275 -12.12 -4.87 9.27
C HIS A 275 -12.21 -4.38 10.72
N VAL A 276 -11.11 -3.88 11.31
CA VAL A 276 -11.15 -3.22 12.63
C VAL A 276 -11.94 -1.91 12.56
N THR A 277 -11.73 -1.09 11.52
CA THR A 277 -12.57 0.09 11.27
C THR A 277 -14.03 -0.28 10.98
N HIS A 278 -14.30 -1.35 10.24
CA HIS A 278 -15.66 -1.80 9.93
C HIS A 278 -16.42 -2.28 11.17
N ASN A 279 -15.73 -2.95 12.11
CA ASN A 279 -16.31 -3.34 13.39
C ASN A 279 -16.51 -2.15 14.34
N LEU A 280 -15.71 -1.09 14.22
CA LEU A 280 -15.92 0.17 14.94
C LEU A 280 -17.07 1.00 14.34
N THR A 281 -17.25 1.02 13.02
CA THR A 281 -18.40 1.69 12.38
C THR A 281 -19.71 0.93 12.57
N ASN A 282 -19.70 -0.41 12.66
CA ASN A 282 -20.92 -1.19 12.93
C ASN A 282 -21.44 -1.08 14.38
N GLN A 283 -20.75 -0.38 15.28
CA GLN A 283 -21.29 0.00 16.59
C GLN A 283 -22.06 1.32 16.57
N PHE A 284 -22.04 2.05 15.46
CA PHE A 284 -22.90 3.20 15.23
C PHE A 284 -24.00 2.77 14.25
N ALA A 285 -25.25 2.75 14.70
CA ALA A 285 -26.38 2.56 13.82
C ALA A 285 -26.28 3.56 12.64
N PRO A 286 -26.63 3.16 11.40
CA PRO A 286 -26.61 4.10 10.28
C PRO A 286 -27.52 5.28 10.62
N ALA A 287 -26.94 6.49 10.56
CA ALA A 287 -27.73 7.71 10.72
C ALA A 287 -28.81 7.72 9.63
N PRO A 288 -30.08 8.04 9.96
CA PRO A 288 -31.15 8.07 8.98
C PRO A 288 -30.79 9.06 7.87
N GLN A 289 -30.81 8.59 6.62
CA GLN A 289 -30.67 9.46 5.45
C GLN A 289 -31.88 10.40 5.39
N ARG A 290 -31.65 11.70 5.58
CA ARG A 290 -32.61 12.75 5.26
C ARG A 290 -32.17 13.38 3.93
N ASP A 291 -33.02 13.29 2.91
CA ASP A 291 -32.72 13.75 1.55
C ASP A 291 -32.75 15.27 1.37
N THR A 292 -33.02 16.02 2.46
CA THR A 292 -32.96 17.48 2.48
C THR A 292 -32.37 17.95 3.81
N LEU A 293 -31.39 18.85 3.72
CA LEU A 293 -30.82 19.54 4.87
C LEU A 293 -31.70 20.77 5.15
N ASP A 294 -32.54 20.70 6.17
CA ASP A 294 -33.28 21.87 6.62
C ASP A 294 -32.29 22.87 7.24
N LEU A 295 -32.19 24.08 6.69
CA LEU A 295 -31.32 25.13 7.23
C LEU A 295 -31.70 25.50 8.68
N THR A 296 -32.93 25.21 9.08
CA THR A 296 -33.42 25.36 10.45
C THR A 296 -32.78 24.34 11.40
N ASP A 297 -32.53 23.10 10.93
CA ASP A 297 -31.79 22.08 11.69
C ASP A 297 -30.32 22.51 11.89
N LEU A 298 -29.70 23.14 10.88
CA LEU A 298 -28.35 23.70 10.98
C LEU A 298 -28.27 24.87 11.97
N LEU A 299 -29.22 25.79 11.91
CA LEU A 299 -29.28 26.93 12.84
C LEU A 299 -29.52 26.45 14.28
N HIS A 300 -30.44 25.51 14.47
CA HIS A 300 -30.67 24.91 15.79
C HIS A 300 -29.43 24.14 16.28
N LEU A 301 -28.70 23.44 15.41
CA LEU A 301 -27.45 22.76 15.76
C LEU A 301 -26.38 23.77 16.19
N VAL A 302 -26.24 24.90 15.50
CA VAL A 302 -25.30 25.97 15.87
C VAL A 302 -25.69 26.64 17.19
N GLU A 303 -26.97 26.87 17.43
CA GLU A 303 -27.48 27.51 18.66
C GLU A 303 -27.45 26.57 19.88
N THR A 304 -27.62 25.27 19.68
CA THR A 304 -27.69 24.28 20.77
C THR A 304 -26.38 23.55 21.03
N THR A 305 -25.39 23.63 20.13
CA THR A 305 -24.07 23.04 20.37
C THR A 305 -23.28 23.96 21.30
N PRO A 306 -23.02 23.56 22.56
CA PRO A 306 -22.23 24.38 23.46
C PRO A 306 -20.82 24.61 22.88
N PRO A 307 -20.23 25.80 23.08
CA PRO A 307 -18.91 26.09 22.53
C PRO A 307 -17.89 25.10 23.06
N ARG A 308 -17.12 24.51 22.15
CA ARG A 308 -16.07 23.56 22.51
C ARG A 308 -15.00 24.30 23.29
N LEU A 309 -14.80 23.92 24.54
CA LEU A 309 -13.75 24.46 25.39
C LEU A 309 -12.44 23.80 25.03
N PHE A 310 -11.39 24.60 24.85
CA PHE A 310 -10.03 24.11 24.63
C PHE A 310 -9.11 24.67 25.71
N THR A 311 -8.16 23.87 26.18
CA THR A 311 -7.07 24.32 27.07
C THR A 311 -5.93 24.97 26.31
N THR A 312 -5.88 24.79 24.99
CA THR A 312 -4.91 25.40 24.08
C THR A 312 -5.64 25.99 22.86
N THR A 313 -5.03 26.91 22.13
CA THR A 313 -5.64 27.49 20.92
C THR A 313 -5.94 26.38 19.87
N PHE A 314 -7.18 25.87 19.87
CA PHE A 314 -7.76 24.88 18.96
C PHE A 314 -7.17 23.45 18.98
N LEU A 315 -6.19 23.12 19.81
CA LEU A 315 -5.49 21.83 19.73
C LEU A 315 -5.90 20.80 20.78
N THR A 316 -6.28 21.23 21.98
CA THR A 316 -6.58 20.32 23.09
C THR A 316 -7.97 20.59 23.66
N PRO A 317 -9.02 19.93 23.14
CA PRO A 317 -10.36 20.07 23.66
C PRO A 317 -10.48 19.50 25.09
N VAL A 318 -11.21 20.19 25.95
CA VAL A 318 -11.51 19.74 27.32
C VAL A 318 -12.46 18.54 27.27
N GLY A 319 -12.13 17.48 28.01
CA GLY A 319 -12.97 16.28 28.14
C GLY A 319 -12.88 15.28 26.98
N GLU A 320 -11.99 15.53 26.02
CA GLU A 320 -11.82 14.75 24.79
C GLU A 320 -10.39 14.21 24.68
N VAL A 321 -10.21 13.06 24.02
CA VAL A 321 -8.89 12.44 23.87
C VAL A 321 -8.11 13.13 22.75
N THR A 322 -6.92 13.64 23.05
CA THR A 322 -5.96 14.14 22.06
C THR A 322 -4.88 13.10 21.80
N LEU A 323 -4.76 12.60 20.57
CA LEU A 323 -3.76 11.60 20.17
C LEU A 323 -2.60 12.24 19.41
N LEU A 324 -1.37 11.91 19.80
CA LEU A 324 -0.16 12.33 19.09
C LEU A 324 0.51 11.11 18.43
N SER A 325 0.64 11.14 17.11
CA SER A 325 1.25 10.07 16.31
C SER A 325 2.44 10.58 15.50
N ALA A 326 3.54 9.82 15.52
CA ALA A 326 4.76 10.02 14.72
C ALA A 326 5.67 8.76 14.84
N ASN A 327 6.79 8.74 14.13
CA ASN A 327 7.73 7.59 14.14
C ASN A 327 8.40 7.38 15.52
N GLY A 328 8.95 6.19 15.78
CA GLY A 328 9.74 5.91 16.98
C GLY A 328 10.97 6.83 17.09
N GLY A 329 11.36 7.21 18.30
CA GLY A 329 12.58 8.01 18.54
C GLY A 329 12.50 9.51 18.25
N VAL A 330 11.40 10.03 17.70
CA VAL A 330 11.24 11.46 17.34
C VAL A 330 10.81 12.35 18.52
N GLY A 331 10.79 11.82 19.75
CA GLY A 331 10.48 12.59 20.96
C GLY A 331 8.99 12.81 21.25
N LYS A 332 8.06 12.04 20.66
CA LYS A 332 6.61 12.18 20.88
C LYS A 332 6.21 12.22 22.34
N THR A 333 6.63 11.22 23.11
CA THR A 333 6.30 11.12 24.53
C THR A 333 6.89 12.29 25.31
N MET A 334 8.11 12.72 24.94
CA MET A 334 8.75 13.89 25.54
C MET A 334 7.90 15.16 25.31
N PHE A 335 7.49 15.37 24.06
CA PHE A 335 6.62 16.48 23.68
C PHE A 335 5.24 16.40 24.37
N ALA A 336 4.60 15.23 24.36
CA ALA A 336 3.31 15.01 24.99
C ALA A 336 3.34 15.25 26.50
N LEU A 337 4.43 14.86 27.18
CA LEU A 337 4.63 15.14 28.60
C LEU A 337 4.87 16.64 28.86
N ILE A 338 5.68 17.32 28.04
CA ILE A 338 5.87 18.78 28.15
C ILE A 338 4.52 19.50 27.98
N TRP A 339 3.77 19.13 26.94
CA TRP A 339 2.45 19.68 26.66
C TRP A 339 1.47 19.46 27.83
N SER A 340 1.47 18.26 28.40
CA SER A 340 0.66 17.89 29.56
C SER A 340 1.00 18.74 30.78
N VAL A 341 2.29 18.96 31.06
CA VAL A 341 2.74 19.81 32.18
C VAL A 341 2.37 21.26 31.94
N CYS A 342 2.57 21.79 30.73
CA CYS A 342 2.21 23.16 30.43
C CYS A 342 0.69 23.40 30.62
N ILE A 343 -0.17 22.47 30.18
CA ILE A 343 -1.62 22.56 30.44
C ILE A 343 -1.92 22.44 31.93
N ALA A 344 -1.32 21.48 32.64
CA ALA A 344 -1.60 21.27 34.06
C ALA A 344 -1.27 22.49 34.93
N PHE A 345 -0.22 23.23 34.56
CA PHE A 345 0.25 24.39 35.31
C PHE A 345 -0.12 25.74 34.68
N GLY A 346 -0.83 25.75 33.54
CA GLY A 346 -1.18 26.98 32.82
C GLY A 346 0.04 27.77 32.31
N ILE A 347 1.14 27.08 31.99
CA ILE A 347 2.40 27.71 31.58
C ILE A 347 2.36 27.93 30.08
N ALA A 348 2.43 29.20 29.65
CA ALA A 348 2.60 29.52 28.24
C ALA A 348 3.96 29.00 27.74
N GLY A 349 3.95 28.12 26.74
CA GLY A 349 5.14 27.56 26.12
C GLY A 349 4.79 26.92 24.78
N PHE A 350 5.71 27.01 23.80
CA PHE A 350 5.48 26.75 22.36
C PHE A 350 4.57 27.83 21.71
N PRO A 351 4.50 27.95 20.36
CA PRO A 351 3.73 29.03 19.70
C PRO A 351 2.20 28.94 19.87
N VAL A 352 1.71 28.22 20.88
CA VAL A 352 0.29 27.97 21.15
C VAL A 352 -0.02 28.47 22.56
N GLN A 353 -1.05 29.31 22.69
CA GLN A 353 -1.45 29.85 23.99
C GLN A 353 -2.25 28.82 24.77
N ILE A 354 -1.92 28.68 26.06
CA ILE A 354 -2.70 27.90 27.02
C ILE A 354 -3.71 28.84 27.66
N THR A 355 -5.00 28.54 27.46
CA THR A 355 -6.12 29.42 27.79
C THR A 355 -6.56 29.27 29.26
N ALA A 356 -6.34 28.10 29.86
CA ALA A 356 -6.59 27.82 31.27
C ALA A 356 -5.80 26.60 31.74
N ALA A 357 -5.38 26.59 33.01
CA ALA A 357 -4.82 25.41 33.66
C ALA A 357 -5.92 24.35 33.88
N ALA A 358 -5.62 23.08 33.61
CA ALA A 358 -6.59 21.99 33.77
C ALA A 358 -5.92 20.67 34.17
N PRO A 359 -6.58 19.79 34.95
CA PRO A 359 -6.08 18.44 35.20
C PRO A 359 -5.86 17.68 33.89
N VAL A 360 -4.71 17.01 33.76
CA VAL A 360 -4.35 16.22 32.57
C VAL A 360 -4.13 14.76 32.95
N LEU A 361 -4.80 13.85 32.24
CA LEU A 361 -4.48 12.42 32.26
C LEU A 361 -3.58 12.09 31.07
N PHE A 362 -2.35 11.68 31.35
CA PHE A 362 -1.41 11.20 30.34
C PHE A 362 -1.41 9.67 30.32
N VAL A 363 -1.60 9.08 29.13
CA VAL A 363 -1.55 7.63 28.91
C VAL A 363 -0.54 7.34 27.80
N THR A 364 0.35 6.38 28.05
CA THR A 364 1.29 5.84 27.04
C THR A 364 1.20 4.32 27.03
N ALA A 365 1.26 3.74 25.84
CA ALA A 365 1.33 2.29 25.63
C ALA A 365 2.75 1.82 25.28
N GLU A 366 3.68 2.75 25.01
CA GLU A 366 5.04 2.45 24.55
C GLU A 366 6.06 2.55 25.70
N ASP A 367 5.89 3.51 26.62
CA ASP A 367 6.89 3.81 27.66
C ASP A 367 6.53 3.18 29.01
N THR A 368 7.56 2.73 29.73
CA THR A 368 7.40 2.29 31.13
C THR A 368 7.14 3.47 32.06
N ALA A 369 6.46 3.22 33.19
CA ALA A 369 6.22 4.23 34.21
C ALA A 369 7.53 4.89 34.72
N LEU A 370 8.62 4.12 34.83
CA LEU A 370 9.92 4.62 35.26
C LEU A 370 10.51 5.62 34.26
N GLU A 371 10.35 5.36 32.96
CA GLU A 371 10.84 6.25 31.92
C GLU A 371 10.01 7.54 31.83
N CYS A 372 8.69 7.44 31.98
CA CYS A 372 7.83 8.62 32.14
C CYS A 372 8.24 9.47 33.34
N ALA A 373 8.53 8.85 34.49
CA ALA A 373 8.97 9.56 35.69
C ALA A 373 10.29 10.31 35.48
N ARG A 374 11.28 9.71 34.79
CA ARG A 374 12.54 10.38 34.46
C ARG A 374 12.33 11.62 33.59
N ARG A 375 11.51 11.48 32.54
CA ARG A 375 11.19 12.59 31.63
C ARG A 375 10.42 13.70 32.34
N LEU A 376 9.45 13.33 33.18
CA LEU A 376 8.69 14.27 33.97
C LEU A 376 9.61 15.07 34.91
N LYS A 377 10.53 14.39 35.60
CA LYS A 377 11.54 15.05 36.44
C LYS A 377 12.37 16.07 35.63
N ALA A 378 12.86 15.67 34.45
CA ALA A 378 13.63 16.57 33.59
C ALA A 378 12.82 17.79 33.12
N ILE A 379 11.53 17.62 32.82
CA ILE A 379 10.63 18.74 32.46
C ILE A 379 10.46 19.69 33.64
N PHE A 380 10.18 19.17 34.83
CA PHE A 380 9.96 19.98 36.02
C PHE A 380 11.23 20.78 36.38
N GLU A 381 12.40 20.16 36.28
CA GLU A 381 13.68 20.85 36.46
C GLU A 381 13.88 21.95 35.41
N ALA A 382 13.62 21.66 34.12
CA ALA A 382 13.77 22.61 33.03
C ALA A 382 12.80 23.80 33.13
N LEU A 383 11.57 23.56 33.57
CA LEU A 383 10.53 24.59 33.77
C LEU A 383 10.59 25.23 35.16
N ARG A 384 11.55 24.84 36.01
CA ARG A 384 11.71 25.30 37.40
C ARG A 384 10.43 25.14 38.25
N LEU A 385 9.70 24.05 38.02
CA LEU A 385 8.50 23.71 38.77
C LEU A 385 8.86 22.89 40.01
N ASN A 386 8.21 23.19 41.13
CA ASN A 386 8.44 22.48 42.38
C ASN A 386 7.51 21.26 42.49
N MET A 387 8.08 20.08 42.73
CA MET A 387 7.28 18.89 43.07
C MET A 387 7.04 18.85 44.57
N ALA A 388 5.97 19.48 45.03
CA ALA A 388 5.50 19.29 46.41
C ALA A 388 4.58 18.06 46.48
N GLY A 389 5.13 16.91 46.87
CA GLY A 389 4.39 15.65 47.08
C GLY A 389 5.32 14.45 47.11
N ALA A 390 5.30 13.67 48.20
CA ALA A 390 6.22 12.56 48.42
C ALA A 390 6.05 11.44 47.38
N TRP A 391 7.00 11.32 46.46
CA TRP A 391 7.18 10.10 45.69
C TRP A 391 8.03 9.14 46.54
N ALA A 392 7.39 8.21 47.25
CA ALA A 392 8.12 7.09 47.81
C ALA A 392 8.23 6.03 46.71
N LEU A 393 9.40 5.94 46.05
CA LEU A 393 9.74 4.70 45.35
C LEU A 393 9.74 3.56 46.36
N PRO A 394 9.09 2.41 46.09
CA PRO A 394 9.38 1.23 46.87
C PRO A 394 10.87 0.87 46.68
N PRO A 395 11.60 0.54 47.75
CA PRO A 395 13.02 0.22 47.64
C PRO A 395 13.21 -1.03 46.78
N VAL A 396 14.17 -0.95 45.85
CA VAL A 396 14.62 -2.08 45.03
C VAL A 396 15.24 -3.12 45.96
N ALA A 397 14.56 -4.24 46.15
CA ALA A 397 15.07 -5.36 46.93
C ALA A 397 16.28 -5.98 46.22
N ASN A 398 17.48 -5.66 46.69
CA ASN A 398 18.71 -6.35 46.30
C ASN A 398 18.70 -7.75 46.92
N ARG A 399 18.75 -8.78 46.07
CA ARG A 399 19.01 -10.15 46.47
C ARG A 399 20.47 -10.25 46.94
N THR A 400 20.68 -10.32 48.24
CA THR A 400 21.83 -11.03 48.81
C THR A 400 21.40 -11.74 50.09
N ALA A 401 21.64 -13.03 50.12
CA ALA A 401 21.29 -13.95 51.18
C ALA A 401 21.91 -13.56 52.54
N SER A 402 21.13 -13.69 53.60
CA SER A 402 21.65 -14.31 54.83
C SER A 402 20.50 -14.96 55.61
N PHE A 403 20.66 -16.25 55.85
CA PHE A 403 19.86 -17.05 56.78
C PHE A 403 20.11 -16.54 58.21
N SER A 404 19.05 -16.21 58.95
CA SER A 404 19.10 -16.23 60.41
C SER A 404 17.71 -16.54 60.97
N LYS A 405 17.64 -17.65 61.71
CA LYS A 405 16.47 -18.19 62.42
C LYS A 405 16.13 -17.30 63.63
N ARG A 406 14.83 -17.16 63.94
CA ARG A 406 14.16 -17.34 65.26
C ARG A 406 12.83 -16.58 65.29
N THR A 407 11.70 -17.28 65.15
CA THR A 407 10.77 -17.74 66.22
C THR A 407 10.00 -16.65 66.97
N ALA A 408 8.69 -16.63 66.72
CA ALA A 408 7.56 -16.50 67.64
C ALA A 408 7.42 -15.26 68.57
N LYS A 409 6.29 -14.55 68.44
CA LYS A 409 5.17 -14.68 69.38
C LYS A 409 3.90 -13.97 68.89
N ILE A 410 2.79 -14.65 69.12
CA ILE A 410 1.40 -14.23 68.95
C ILE A 410 0.94 -13.58 70.27
N GLY A 411 0.02 -12.61 70.16
CA GLY A 411 -0.94 -12.24 71.22
C GLY A 411 -0.72 -10.83 71.77
N SER A 412 -1.68 -9.94 71.55
CA SER A 412 -2.99 -9.88 72.24
C SER A 412 -4.02 -9.20 71.35
#